data_AF-S6A8A1-F1
#
_entry.id   AF-S6A8A1-F1
#
_cell.length_a   1.000
_cell.length_b   1.000
_cell.length_c   1.000
_cell.angle_alpha   90.00
_cell.angle_beta   90.00
_cell.angle_gamma   90.00
#
_symmetry.space_group_name_H-M   'P 1'
#
loop_
_entity.id
_entity.type
_entity.pdbx_description
1 polymer ?
#
loop_
_entity_poly.entity_id
_entity_poly.type
_entity_poly.pdbx_seq_one_letter_code
_entity_poly.pdbx_strand_id
1 'polypeptide(L)'
;MNELTNAVPQAIPAIYLWGIEFIKAVQTVANPALTEVVKIFTDVSVYGFGILIPLIYMWCIDYKKGLHLLYVLTFGTGLTDGIKLILHVPRPYTYAPEVMLTTETSFSTPSGHSFTGTLMYPAVLFYGAKTKLKNKLKIFLAIIFPFAIGVSRIYLGVHYPTDVLSGWFLGGFVFFIFFLFTEKIENKISGFAEALSKVSSKNIKSVKFAAAAGFSFFLILICNEKVYGAGALFGLAFGNIYIFEPLKINFNASSGTPVQKIFRFILGFAVSIIPVLAVYFAKINASHPQFRLYVFLEFAAVGAIVSGLMPLIFVKLNLCRGKNAGR
;
A
#
# COMPACT_ATOMS: atom_id res chain seq x y z
N MET A 1 -17.57 45.62 -0.11
CA MET A 1 -16.65 46.75 -0.41
C MET A 1 -15.50 46.67 0.58
N ASN A 2 -14.31 46.30 0.07
CA ASN A 2 -12.97 46.47 0.63
C ASN A 2 -12.57 45.88 2.00
N GLU A 3 -12.33 44.56 2.08
CA GLU A 3 -11.36 43.97 3.04
C GLU A 3 -10.52 42.80 2.44
N LEU A 4 -10.26 42.78 1.13
CA LEU A 4 -9.44 41.71 0.50
C LEU A 4 -8.23 42.22 -0.30
N THR A 5 -7.94 43.51 -0.25
CA THR A 5 -6.87 44.13 -1.05
C THR A 5 -5.75 44.67 -0.16
N ASN A 6 -5.04 43.78 0.55
CA ASN A 6 -3.67 44.01 1.08
C ASN A 6 -3.08 42.77 1.79
N ALA A 7 -3.30 41.55 1.28
CA ALA A 7 -2.42 40.45 1.67
C ALA A 7 -1.10 40.62 0.90
N VAL A 8 -0.06 41.11 1.59
CA VAL A 8 1.33 41.02 1.11
C VAL A 8 1.53 39.57 0.62
N PRO A 9 2.04 39.32 -0.62
CA PRO A 9 2.33 37.96 -1.05
C PRO A 9 3.21 37.34 0.03
N GLN A 10 2.71 36.32 0.74
CA GLN A 10 3.51 35.64 1.74
C GLN A 10 4.78 35.19 1.05
N ALA A 11 5.92 35.72 1.50
CA ALA A 11 7.21 35.41 0.92
C ALA A 11 7.37 33.89 0.92
N ILE A 12 7.60 33.30 -0.25
CA ILE A 12 7.77 31.85 -0.40
C ILE A 12 8.93 31.45 0.52
N PRO A 13 8.72 30.52 1.48
CA PRO A 13 9.79 30.04 2.34
C PRO A 13 11.00 29.58 1.52
N ALA A 14 12.20 29.95 1.96
CA ALA A 14 13.44 29.70 1.20
C ALA A 14 13.62 28.23 0.80
N ILE A 15 13.19 27.29 1.67
CA ILE A 15 13.23 25.85 1.39
C ILE A 15 12.32 25.43 0.22
N TYR A 16 11.15 26.06 0.07
CA TYR A 16 10.24 25.80 -1.05
C TYR A 16 10.73 26.45 -2.33
N LEU A 17 11.30 27.66 -2.24
CA LEU A 17 11.92 28.32 -3.38
C LEU A 17 13.09 27.49 -3.92
N TRP A 18 14.00 27.05 -3.07
CA TRP A 18 15.08 26.13 -3.45
C TRP A 18 14.54 24.86 -4.12
N GLY A 19 13.47 24.27 -3.56
CA GLY A 19 12.86 23.08 -4.12
C GLY A 19 12.23 23.31 -5.51
N ILE A 20 11.61 24.47 -5.73
CA ILE A 20 11.06 24.88 -7.04
C ILE A 20 12.18 25.08 -8.05
N GLU A 21 13.24 25.78 -7.69
CA GLU A 21 14.39 25.99 -8.58
C GLU A 21 15.06 24.67 -8.94
N PHE A 22 15.15 23.73 -8.00
CA PHE A 22 15.63 22.38 -8.27
C PHE A 22 14.72 21.64 -9.26
N ILE A 23 13.39 21.72 -9.08
CA ILE A 23 12.42 21.12 -10.01
C ILE A 23 12.59 21.72 -11.42
N LYS A 24 12.68 23.06 -11.53
CA LYS A 24 12.90 23.75 -12.81
C LYS A 24 14.19 23.30 -13.48
N ALA A 25 15.28 23.16 -12.73
CA ALA A 25 16.54 22.63 -13.24
C ALA A 25 16.39 21.20 -13.78
N VAL A 26 15.69 20.31 -13.05
CA VAL A 26 15.39 18.94 -13.53
C VAL A 26 14.51 18.95 -14.77
N GLN A 27 13.56 19.89 -14.87
CA GLN A 27 12.63 19.99 -16.00
C GLN A 27 13.25 20.57 -17.27
N THR A 28 14.50 21.04 -17.24
CA THR A 28 15.22 21.47 -18.46
C THR A 28 15.37 20.35 -19.50
N VAL A 29 15.37 19.09 -19.07
CA VAL A 29 15.40 17.92 -19.96
C VAL A 29 14.00 17.38 -20.31
N ALA A 30 12.94 18.01 -19.79
CA ALA A 30 11.59 17.51 -19.94
C ALA A 30 11.08 17.68 -21.37
N ASN A 31 10.38 16.65 -21.86
CA ASN A 31 9.67 16.68 -23.13
C ASN A 31 8.45 15.75 -23.05
N PRO A 32 7.47 15.87 -23.96
CA PRO A 32 6.23 15.09 -23.87
C PRO A 32 6.44 13.58 -23.80
N ALA A 33 7.35 13.02 -24.62
CA ALA A 33 7.61 11.59 -24.64
C ALA A 33 8.23 11.09 -23.33
N LEU A 34 9.27 11.80 -22.83
CA LEU A 34 9.89 11.47 -21.55
C LEU A 34 8.89 11.59 -20.40
N THR A 35 8.04 12.62 -20.40
CA THR A 35 7.04 12.83 -19.36
C THR A 35 6.04 11.66 -19.28
N GLU A 36 5.56 11.16 -20.42
CA GLU A 36 4.68 9.99 -20.43
C GLU A 36 5.40 8.72 -19.94
N VAL A 37 6.66 8.50 -20.34
CA VAL A 37 7.47 7.40 -19.82
C VAL A 37 7.64 7.49 -18.31
N VAL A 38 7.91 8.70 -17.77
CA VAL A 38 8.08 8.93 -16.34
C VAL A 38 6.78 8.69 -15.57
N LYS A 39 5.63 9.11 -16.10
CA LYS A 39 4.29 8.82 -15.53
C LYS A 39 4.02 7.32 -15.47
N ILE A 40 4.20 6.61 -16.59
CA ILE A 40 4.00 5.16 -16.64
C ILE A 40 4.94 4.45 -15.66
N PHE A 41 6.22 4.83 -15.64
CA PHE A 41 7.22 4.24 -14.76
C PHE A 41 6.83 4.39 -13.28
N THR A 42 6.43 5.60 -12.86
CA THR A 42 6.09 5.84 -11.45
C THR A 42 4.82 5.11 -11.04
N ASP A 43 3.80 5.08 -11.89
CA ASP A 43 2.53 4.41 -11.60
C ASP A 43 2.70 2.89 -11.57
N VAL A 44 3.34 2.31 -12.59
CA VAL A 44 3.62 0.87 -12.65
C VAL A 44 4.49 0.44 -11.47
N SER A 45 5.46 1.26 -11.07
CA SER A 45 6.30 0.95 -9.91
C SER A 45 5.49 0.87 -8.62
N VAL A 46 4.57 1.83 -8.38
CA VAL A 46 3.79 1.85 -7.14
C VAL A 46 2.65 0.83 -7.15
N TYR A 47 1.88 0.72 -8.22
CA TYR A 47 0.79 -0.27 -8.29
C TYR A 47 1.31 -1.69 -8.48
N GLY A 48 2.36 -1.86 -9.29
CA GLY A 48 3.02 -3.14 -9.51
C GLY A 48 3.60 -3.70 -8.22
N PHE A 49 4.50 -2.96 -7.57
CA PHE A 49 5.17 -3.45 -6.34
C PHE A 49 4.31 -3.31 -5.09
N GLY A 50 3.38 -2.35 -5.04
CA GLY A 50 2.46 -2.16 -3.94
C GLY A 50 1.33 -3.19 -3.92
N ILE A 51 0.72 -3.49 -5.06
CA ILE A 51 -0.50 -4.32 -5.09
C ILE A 51 -0.25 -5.64 -5.82
N LEU A 52 0.19 -5.58 -7.08
CA LEU A 52 0.24 -6.78 -7.92
C LEU A 52 1.24 -7.82 -7.40
N ILE A 53 2.44 -7.39 -7.00
CA ILE A 53 3.46 -8.29 -6.47
C ILE A 53 3.00 -8.95 -5.16
N PRO A 54 2.51 -8.23 -4.13
CA PRO A 54 1.95 -8.88 -2.93
C PRO A 54 0.82 -9.87 -3.22
N LEU A 55 -0.05 -9.59 -4.19
CA LEU A 55 -1.08 -10.53 -4.64
C LEU A 55 -0.49 -11.77 -5.32
N ILE A 56 0.53 -11.62 -6.17
CA ILE A 56 1.29 -12.73 -6.74
C ILE A 56 1.93 -13.56 -5.63
N TYR A 57 2.53 -12.93 -4.62
CA TYR A 57 3.06 -13.65 -3.47
C TYR A 57 1.96 -14.45 -2.79
N MET A 58 0.88 -13.78 -2.41
CA MET A 58 -0.17 -14.40 -1.61
C MET A 58 -0.84 -15.57 -2.32
N TRP A 59 -1.10 -15.44 -3.63
CA TRP A 59 -1.84 -16.45 -4.37
C TRP A 59 -0.97 -17.48 -5.09
N CYS A 60 0.31 -17.18 -5.39
CA CYS A 60 1.14 -18.01 -6.28
C CYS A 60 2.49 -18.44 -5.71
N ILE A 61 2.94 -17.86 -4.59
CA ILE A 61 4.26 -18.13 -4.00
C ILE A 61 4.13 -18.55 -2.53
N ASP A 62 3.67 -17.65 -1.68
CA ASP A 62 3.54 -17.82 -0.24
C ASP A 62 2.42 -16.91 0.28
N TYR A 63 1.32 -17.52 0.72
CA TYR A 63 0.15 -16.84 1.23
C TYR A 63 0.48 -15.89 2.38
N LYS A 64 1.25 -16.38 3.36
CA LYS A 64 1.56 -15.64 4.59
C LYS A 64 2.40 -14.41 4.27
N LYS A 65 3.41 -14.56 3.42
CA LYS A 65 4.27 -13.43 3.03
C LYS A 65 3.53 -12.38 2.22
N GLY A 66 2.67 -12.80 1.29
CA GLY A 66 1.84 -11.86 0.54
C GLY A 66 0.89 -11.08 1.45
N LEU A 67 0.27 -11.76 2.43
CA LEU A 67 -0.57 -11.12 3.45
C LEU A 67 0.22 -10.10 4.28
N HIS A 68 1.43 -10.45 4.73
CA HIS A 68 2.31 -9.54 5.48
C HIS A 68 2.72 -8.30 4.66
N LEU A 69 3.01 -8.48 3.36
CA LEU A 69 3.32 -7.38 2.45
C LEU A 69 2.13 -6.43 2.26
N LEU A 70 0.91 -6.96 2.15
CA LEU A 70 -0.31 -6.15 2.08
C LEU A 70 -0.61 -5.40 3.39
N TYR A 71 -0.39 -6.04 4.54
CA TYR A 71 -0.54 -5.38 5.84
C TYR A 71 0.45 -4.23 6.01
N VAL A 72 1.74 -4.44 5.74
CA VAL A 72 2.75 -3.37 5.92
C VAL A 72 2.54 -2.22 4.93
N LEU A 73 2.11 -2.51 3.70
CA LEU A 73 1.76 -1.46 2.74
C LEU A 73 0.58 -0.63 3.26
N THR A 74 -0.51 -1.29 3.66
CA THR A 74 -1.74 -0.62 4.09
C THR A 74 -1.49 0.24 5.35
N PHE A 75 -0.70 -0.29 6.29
CA PHE A 75 -0.18 0.44 7.43
C PHE A 75 0.62 1.68 7.00
N GLY A 76 1.59 1.49 6.11
CA GLY A 76 2.50 2.52 5.65
C GLY A 76 1.82 3.65 4.89
N THR A 77 0.84 3.33 4.04
CA THR A 77 0.03 4.34 3.33
C THR A 77 -0.80 5.15 4.31
N GLY A 78 -1.44 4.49 5.30
CA GLY A 78 -2.20 5.18 6.34
C GLY A 78 -1.33 6.10 7.20
N LEU A 79 -0.11 5.66 7.54
CA LEU A 79 0.86 6.49 8.26
C LEU A 79 1.29 7.72 7.44
N THR A 80 1.58 7.53 6.15
CA THR A 80 1.94 8.63 5.25
C THR A 80 0.81 9.65 5.11
N ASP A 81 -0.42 9.18 4.96
CA ASP A 81 -1.61 10.02 4.87
C ASP A 81 -1.90 10.76 6.18
N GLY A 82 -1.69 10.12 7.33
CA GLY A 82 -1.77 10.77 8.63
C GLY A 82 -0.74 11.89 8.81
N ILE A 83 0.53 11.65 8.44
CA ILE A 83 1.57 12.68 8.53
C ILE A 83 1.25 13.86 7.59
N LYS A 84 0.72 13.60 6.40
CA LYS A 84 0.26 14.65 5.48
C LYS A 84 -0.78 15.57 6.11
N LEU A 85 -1.75 15.00 6.84
CA LEU A 85 -2.76 15.76 7.59
C LEU A 85 -2.24 16.45 8.84
N ILE A 86 -1.01 16.15 9.28
CA ILE A 86 -0.38 16.90 10.38
C ILE A 86 0.40 18.08 9.78
N LEU A 87 1.21 17.82 8.74
CA LEU A 87 2.17 18.79 8.22
C LEU A 87 1.59 19.80 7.24
N HIS A 88 0.52 19.46 6.50
CA HIS A 88 -0.17 20.37 5.56
C HIS A 88 0.74 21.07 4.53
N VAL A 89 1.86 20.46 4.16
CA VAL A 89 2.83 21.11 3.26
C VAL A 89 2.21 21.32 1.87
N PRO A 90 2.13 22.57 1.37
CA PRO A 90 1.62 22.86 0.03
C PRO A 90 2.50 22.22 -1.03
N ARG A 91 1.97 21.93 -2.21
CA ARG A 91 2.78 21.33 -3.29
C ARG A 91 3.59 22.39 -4.03
N PRO A 92 4.64 22.02 -4.79
CA PRO A 92 5.44 22.98 -5.57
C PRO A 92 4.58 23.84 -6.50
N TYR A 93 3.60 23.23 -7.16
CA TYR A 93 2.69 23.92 -8.07
C TYR A 93 1.76 24.93 -7.41
N THR A 94 1.65 24.93 -6.06
CA THR A 94 0.89 25.97 -5.34
C THR A 94 1.56 27.34 -5.48
N TYR A 95 2.89 27.39 -5.56
CA TYR A 95 3.66 28.62 -5.75
C TYR A 95 4.19 28.79 -7.17
N ALA A 96 4.40 27.69 -7.90
CA ALA A 96 4.90 27.69 -9.28
C ALA A 96 4.07 26.74 -10.16
N PRO A 97 2.82 27.12 -10.55
CA PRO A 97 1.92 26.25 -11.30
C PRO A 97 2.51 25.65 -12.57
N GLU A 98 3.46 26.34 -13.20
CA GLU A 98 4.14 25.94 -14.43
C GLU A 98 4.96 24.64 -14.29
N VAL A 99 5.33 24.25 -13.07
CA VAL A 99 6.11 23.01 -12.85
C VAL A 99 5.25 21.75 -12.84
N MET A 100 3.92 21.87 -12.82
CA MET A 100 3.02 20.72 -12.68
C MET A 100 2.89 19.92 -13.98
N LEU A 101 3.55 18.76 -14.05
CA LEU A 101 3.44 17.84 -15.20
C LEU A 101 2.47 16.68 -14.97
N THR A 102 1.98 16.51 -13.73
CA THR A 102 0.90 15.58 -13.39
C THR A 102 0.10 16.12 -12.20
N THR A 103 -1.13 15.63 -12.02
CA THR A 103 -2.04 16.08 -10.97
C THR A 103 -2.00 15.19 -9.74
N GLU A 104 -1.97 15.80 -8.56
CA GLU A 104 -2.06 15.14 -7.26
C GLU A 104 -2.87 16.04 -6.32
N THR A 105 -3.80 15.50 -5.53
CA THR A 105 -4.76 16.34 -4.77
C THR A 105 -4.50 16.41 -3.26
N SER A 106 -3.62 15.55 -2.73
CA SER A 106 -3.28 15.52 -1.29
C SER A 106 -2.08 16.41 -0.96
N PHE A 107 -1.82 16.73 0.31
CA PHE A 107 -0.61 17.47 0.75
C PHE A 107 0.71 16.84 0.28
N SER A 108 1.78 17.63 0.25
CA SER A 108 3.06 17.22 -0.35
C SER A 108 3.85 16.24 0.52
N THR A 109 4.04 16.53 1.80
CA THR A 109 5.01 15.80 2.64
C THR A 109 4.35 14.74 3.53
N PRO A 110 4.91 13.52 3.63
CA PRO A 110 6.00 12.97 2.82
C PRO A 110 5.48 12.44 1.47
N SER A 111 6.39 12.23 0.51
CA SER A 111 6.05 11.64 -0.79
C SER A 111 5.63 10.18 -0.64
N GLY A 112 4.36 9.88 -0.94
CA GLY A 112 3.80 8.52 -0.86
C GLY A 112 4.41 7.54 -1.87
N HIS A 113 4.76 8.01 -3.07
CA HIS A 113 5.46 7.18 -4.06
C HIS A 113 6.88 6.80 -3.59
N SER A 114 7.61 7.78 -3.06
CA SER A 114 8.96 7.57 -2.52
C SER A 114 8.92 6.64 -1.30
N PHE A 115 7.93 6.82 -0.43
CA PHE A 115 7.65 5.92 0.69
C PHE A 115 7.38 4.49 0.23
N THR A 116 6.39 4.29 -0.64
CA THR A 116 5.98 2.96 -1.10
C THR A 116 7.09 2.26 -1.84
N GLY A 117 7.85 2.97 -2.69
CA GLY A 117 9.02 2.41 -3.36
C GLY A 117 10.06 1.90 -2.36
N THR A 118 10.43 2.75 -1.39
CA THR A 118 11.47 2.42 -0.39
C THR A 118 11.03 1.34 0.58
N LEU A 119 9.72 1.21 0.84
CA LEU A 119 9.17 0.13 1.65
C LEU A 119 9.12 -1.19 0.85
N MET A 120 8.46 -1.18 -0.31
CA MET A 120 8.03 -2.39 -0.99
C MET A 120 9.12 -3.08 -1.80
N TYR A 121 10.04 -2.34 -2.44
CA TYR A 121 11.14 -2.95 -3.17
C TYR A 121 12.03 -3.83 -2.28
N PRO A 122 12.60 -3.32 -1.17
CA PRO A 122 13.38 -4.17 -0.28
C PRO A 122 12.52 -5.23 0.43
N ALA A 123 11.26 -4.95 0.80
CA ALA A 123 10.37 -5.96 1.38
C ALA A 123 10.16 -7.15 0.44
N VAL A 124 9.89 -6.91 -0.85
CA VAL A 124 9.74 -7.97 -1.85
C VAL A 124 11.05 -8.76 -2.04
N LEU A 125 12.19 -8.08 -2.11
CA LEU A 125 13.49 -8.68 -2.43
C LEU A 125 14.12 -9.47 -1.27
N PHE A 126 13.93 -9.02 -0.03
CA PHE A 126 14.57 -9.58 1.16
C PHE A 126 13.60 -10.38 2.04
N TYR A 127 12.34 -9.97 2.16
CA TYR A 127 11.33 -10.69 2.95
C TYR A 127 10.54 -11.70 2.10
N GLY A 128 10.07 -11.25 0.94
CA GLY A 128 9.20 -12.01 0.03
C GLY A 128 9.81 -13.33 -0.45
N ALA A 129 10.78 -13.31 -1.36
CA ALA A 129 11.28 -14.51 -2.01
C ALA A 129 12.68 -14.93 -1.59
N LYS A 130 12.87 -16.24 -1.43
CA LYS A 130 14.19 -16.88 -1.58
C LYS A 130 14.57 -16.83 -3.06
N THR A 131 14.96 -15.66 -3.56
CA THR A 131 15.43 -15.52 -4.95
C THR A 131 16.87 -16.02 -5.09
N LYS A 132 17.21 -16.54 -6.26
CA LYS A 132 18.59 -16.90 -6.65
C LYS A 132 19.47 -15.66 -6.95
N LEU A 133 18.93 -14.45 -6.81
CA LEU A 133 19.68 -13.23 -7.07
C LEU A 133 20.79 -13.06 -6.04
N LYS A 134 21.99 -12.69 -6.51
CA LYS A 134 23.12 -12.35 -5.63
C LYS A 134 22.74 -11.17 -4.74
N ASN A 135 23.18 -11.19 -3.48
CA ASN A 135 22.87 -10.12 -2.51
C ASN A 135 23.24 -8.72 -3.01
N LYS A 136 24.36 -8.57 -3.72
CA LYS A 136 24.78 -7.29 -4.34
C LYS A 136 23.71 -6.74 -5.31
N LEU A 137 23.15 -7.60 -6.15
CA LEU A 137 22.11 -7.20 -7.10
C LEU A 137 20.80 -6.84 -6.37
N LYS A 138 20.41 -7.59 -5.32
CA LYS A 138 19.24 -7.23 -4.51
C LYS A 138 19.37 -5.86 -3.88
N ILE A 139 20.52 -5.57 -3.28
CA ILE A 139 20.81 -4.26 -2.66
C ILE A 139 20.74 -3.16 -3.73
N PHE A 140 21.39 -3.38 -4.88
CA PHE A 140 21.35 -2.42 -5.98
C PHE A 140 19.90 -2.12 -6.43
N LEU A 141 19.09 -3.15 -6.67
CA LEU A 141 17.68 -2.98 -7.08
C LEU A 141 16.84 -2.31 -5.99
N ALA A 142 17.08 -2.63 -4.73
CA ALA A 142 16.41 -2.02 -3.59
C ALA A 142 16.76 -0.55 -3.37
N ILE A 143 17.81 -0.03 -4.01
CA ILE A 143 18.23 1.38 -3.93
C ILE A 143 17.86 2.12 -5.22
N ILE A 144 18.21 1.58 -6.38
CA ILE A 144 18.08 2.29 -7.66
C ILE A 144 16.62 2.57 -8.03
N PHE A 145 15.70 1.65 -7.75
CA PHE A 145 14.29 1.84 -8.07
C PHE A 145 13.62 2.86 -7.15
N PRO A 146 13.72 2.78 -5.81
CA PRO A 146 13.21 3.84 -4.94
C PRO A 146 13.81 5.21 -5.24
N PHE A 147 15.10 5.26 -5.61
CA PHE A 147 15.76 6.48 -6.07
C PHE A 147 15.10 7.02 -7.34
N ALA A 148 14.97 6.19 -8.38
CA ALA A 148 14.34 6.58 -9.65
C ALA A 148 12.88 7.02 -9.47
N ILE A 149 12.13 6.37 -8.58
CA ILE A 149 10.75 6.75 -8.22
C ILE A 149 10.74 8.10 -7.50
N GLY A 150 11.69 8.38 -6.60
CA GLY A 150 11.77 9.70 -5.97
C GLY A 150 12.08 10.80 -6.98
N VAL A 151 13.05 10.57 -7.86
CA VAL A 151 13.42 11.50 -8.93
C VAL A 151 12.26 11.75 -9.90
N SER A 152 11.47 10.72 -10.25
CA SER A 152 10.29 10.89 -11.10
C SER A 152 9.29 11.89 -10.50
N ARG A 153 9.13 11.91 -9.17
CA ARG A 153 8.20 12.82 -8.50
C ARG A 153 8.67 14.28 -8.48
N ILE A 154 9.99 14.48 -8.43
CA ILE A 154 10.60 15.80 -8.58
C ILE A 154 10.46 16.26 -10.03
N TYR A 155 10.79 15.39 -11.00
CA TYR A 155 10.63 15.66 -12.43
C TYR A 155 9.18 16.07 -12.76
N LEU A 156 8.19 15.37 -12.22
CA LEU A 156 6.77 15.66 -12.46
C LEU A 156 6.26 16.93 -11.73
N GLY A 157 7.10 17.57 -10.92
CA GLY A 157 6.83 18.83 -10.22
C GLY A 157 5.74 18.76 -9.16
N VAL A 158 5.47 17.56 -8.64
CA VAL A 158 4.43 17.33 -7.63
C VAL A 158 4.97 17.20 -6.22
N HIS A 159 6.29 17.08 -6.05
CA HIS A 159 6.95 16.96 -4.76
C HIS A 159 8.27 17.74 -4.74
N TYR A 160 8.56 18.40 -3.63
CA TYR A 160 9.88 18.95 -3.35
C TYR A 160 10.89 17.83 -3.10
N PRO A 161 12.20 18.08 -3.28
CA PRO A 161 13.23 17.13 -2.88
C PRO A 161 13.14 16.70 -1.41
N THR A 162 12.75 17.60 -0.51
CA THR A 162 12.53 17.31 0.93
C THR A 162 11.41 16.31 1.17
N ASP A 163 10.36 16.32 0.34
CA ASP A 163 9.24 15.38 0.46
C ASP A 163 9.67 13.97 0.09
N VAL A 164 10.52 13.86 -0.94
CA VAL A 164 11.11 12.61 -1.41
C VAL A 164 12.05 12.04 -0.36
N LEU A 165 12.95 12.87 0.19
CA LEU A 165 13.86 12.47 1.28
C LEU A 165 13.07 11.97 2.51
N SER A 166 12.02 12.70 2.90
CA SER A 166 11.16 12.30 4.02
C SER A 166 10.42 10.98 3.73
N GLY A 167 9.97 10.78 2.50
CA GLY A 167 9.35 9.54 2.04
C GLY A 167 10.33 8.36 2.07
N TRP A 168 11.56 8.54 1.58
CA TRP A 168 12.61 7.52 1.65
C TRP A 168 12.97 7.15 3.09
N PHE A 169 13.16 8.15 3.96
CA PHE A 169 13.48 7.91 5.36
C PHE A 169 12.37 7.10 6.06
N LEU A 170 11.11 7.55 5.92
CA LEU A 170 9.98 6.87 6.54
C LEU A 170 9.77 5.47 5.97
N GLY A 171 9.89 5.29 4.65
CA GLY A 171 9.74 4.00 3.99
C GLY A 171 10.81 3.00 4.40
N GLY A 172 12.06 3.45 4.47
CA GLY A 172 13.18 2.65 4.96
C GLY A 172 13.00 2.27 6.42
N PHE A 173 12.60 3.22 7.28
CA PHE A 173 12.31 2.96 8.69
C PHE A 173 11.23 1.88 8.86
N VAL A 174 10.09 2.03 8.19
CA VAL A 174 9.00 1.03 8.25
C VAL A 174 9.45 -0.32 7.71
N PHE A 175 10.23 -0.35 6.62
CA PHE A 175 10.81 -1.59 6.10
C PHE A 175 11.72 -2.28 7.12
N PHE A 176 12.63 -1.56 7.79
CA PHE A 176 13.52 -2.16 8.77
C PHE A 176 12.75 -2.71 9.98
N ILE A 177 11.73 -1.98 10.45
CA ILE A 177 10.87 -2.46 11.53
C ILE A 177 10.14 -3.74 11.10
N PHE A 178 9.53 -3.74 9.90
CA PHE A 178 8.88 -4.91 9.34
C PHE A 178 9.84 -6.09 9.23
N PHE A 179 10.98 -5.90 8.56
CA PHE A 179 11.95 -6.96 8.29
C PHE A 179 12.52 -7.59 9.56
N LEU A 180 12.81 -6.79 10.59
CA LEU A 180 13.44 -7.26 11.83
C LEU A 180 12.44 -7.82 12.86
N PHE A 181 11.20 -7.33 12.86
CA PHE A 181 10.27 -7.58 13.96
C PHE A 181 9.00 -8.33 13.55
N THR A 182 8.68 -8.54 12.27
CA THR A 182 7.43 -9.23 11.87
C THR A 182 7.24 -10.58 12.54
N GLU A 183 8.26 -11.45 12.55
CA GLU A 183 8.15 -12.77 13.20
C GLU A 183 8.01 -12.65 14.72
N LYS A 184 8.74 -11.72 15.35
CA LYS A 184 8.66 -11.46 16.79
C LYS A 184 7.29 -10.92 17.21
N ILE A 185 6.75 -9.99 16.42
CA ILE A 185 5.42 -9.41 16.62
C ILE A 185 4.36 -10.50 16.50
N GLU A 186 4.44 -11.34 15.47
CA GLU A 186 3.47 -12.42 15.27
C GLU A 186 3.48 -13.44 16.42
N ASN A 187 4.67 -13.83 16.89
CA ASN A 187 4.83 -14.72 18.02
C ASN A 187 4.28 -14.09 19.31
N LYS A 188 4.56 -12.80 19.55
CA LYS A 188 4.07 -12.08 20.73
C LYS A 188 2.55 -11.89 20.70
N ILE A 189 1.97 -11.55 19.55
CA ILE A 189 0.51 -11.45 19.38
C ILE A 189 -0.15 -12.81 19.63
N SER A 190 0.43 -13.89 19.10
CA SER A 190 -0.11 -15.24 19.30
C SER A 190 -0.02 -15.67 20.76
N GLY A 191 1.12 -15.46 21.43
CA GLY A 191 1.26 -15.75 22.86
C GLY A 191 0.34 -14.90 23.76
N PHE A 192 0.16 -13.62 23.44
CA PHE A 192 -0.81 -12.76 24.13
C PHE A 192 -2.24 -13.24 23.91
N ALA A 193 -2.62 -13.58 22.68
CA ALA A 193 -3.95 -14.09 22.37
C ALA A 193 -4.23 -15.42 23.08
N GLU A 194 -3.23 -16.32 23.15
CA GLU A 194 -3.31 -17.56 23.94
C GLU A 194 -3.49 -17.28 25.43
N ALA A 195 -2.70 -16.37 26.01
CA ALA A 195 -2.85 -15.98 27.41
C ALA A 195 -4.24 -15.38 27.70
N LEU A 196 -4.74 -14.50 26.83
CA LEU A 196 -6.06 -13.90 26.98
C LEU A 196 -7.20 -14.94 26.85
N SER A 197 -7.04 -15.91 25.96
CA SER A 197 -8.02 -17.00 25.77
C SER A 197 -8.08 -17.98 26.96
N LYS A 198 -7.05 -18.02 27.81
CA LYS A 198 -7.08 -18.76 29.08
C LYS A 198 -7.87 -18.02 30.17
N VAL A 199 -7.93 -16.69 30.10
CA VAL A 199 -8.62 -15.84 31.09
C VAL A 199 -10.07 -15.56 30.70
N SER A 200 -10.37 -15.52 29.40
CA SER A 200 -11.70 -15.29 28.86
C SER A 200 -12.04 -16.40 27.86
N SER A 201 -13.26 -16.95 27.89
CA SER A 201 -13.76 -17.98 26.94
C SER A 201 -13.78 -17.54 25.47
N LYS A 202 -13.23 -16.37 25.14
CA LYS A 202 -13.11 -15.85 23.78
C LYS A 202 -12.03 -16.60 23.01
N ASN A 203 -12.43 -17.06 21.82
CA ASN A 203 -11.58 -17.67 20.81
C ASN A 203 -10.39 -16.75 20.47
N ILE A 204 -9.16 -17.27 20.44
CA ILE A 204 -7.92 -16.58 20.02
C ILE A 204 -8.11 -15.74 18.74
N LYS A 205 -8.94 -16.24 17.82
CA LYS A 205 -9.33 -15.53 16.57
C LYS A 205 -9.94 -14.16 16.83
N SER A 206 -10.85 -14.07 17.81
CA SER A 206 -11.53 -12.83 18.16
C SER A 206 -10.56 -11.80 18.74
N VAL A 207 -9.51 -12.23 19.45
CA VAL A 207 -8.47 -11.32 19.97
C VAL A 207 -7.59 -10.78 18.84
N LYS A 208 -7.11 -11.66 17.95
CA LYS A 208 -6.30 -11.26 16.77
C LYS A 208 -7.09 -10.30 15.87
N PHE A 209 -8.37 -10.59 15.65
CA PHE A 209 -9.23 -9.72 14.87
C PHE A 209 -9.53 -8.39 15.57
N ALA A 210 -9.83 -8.40 16.87
CA ALA A 210 -10.06 -7.17 17.63
C ALA A 210 -8.83 -6.24 17.58
N ALA A 211 -7.61 -6.79 17.63
CA ALA A 211 -6.39 -6.01 17.45
C ALA A 211 -6.31 -5.36 16.06
N ALA A 212 -6.58 -6.13 14.99
CA ALA A 212 -6.57 -5.60 13.63
C ALA A 212 -7.70 -4.59 13.37
N ALA A 213 -8.90 -4.83 13.90
CA ALA A 213 -10.04 -3.93 13.79
C ALA A 213 -9.83 -2.64 14.60
N GLY A 214 -9.29 -2.74 15.82
CA GLY A 214 -8.90 -1.58 16.62
C GLY A 214 -7.82 -0.75 15.94
N PHE A 215 -6.88 -1.40 15.26
CA PHE A 215 -5.86 -0.70 14.48
C PHE A 215 -6.44 -0.06 13.19
N SER A 216 -7.37 -0.72 12.51
CA SER A 216 -8.15 -0.11 11.41
C SER A 216 -8.90 1.14 11.88
N PHE A 217 -9.55 1.09 13.04
CA PHE A 217 -10.22 2.23 13.65
C PHE A 217 -9.24 3.36 13.99
N PHE A 218 -8.07 3.04 14.54
CA PHE A 218 -7.02 4.03 14.80
C PHE A 218 -6.55 4.75 13.52
N LEU A 219 -6.43 4.05 12.38
CA LEU A 219 -6.12 4.71 11.10
C LEU A 219 -7.20 5.71 10.69
N ILE A 220 -8.48 5.40 10.92
CA ILE A 220 -9.58 6.35 10.66
C ILE A 220 -9.51 7.55 11.59
N LEU A 221 -9.13 7.36 12.86
CA LEU A 221 -8.95 8.45 13.82
C LEU A 221 -7.84 9.41 13.39
N ILE A 222 -6.73 8.90 12.85
CA ILE A 222 -5.63 9.73 12.35
C ILE A 222 -6.00 10.39 11.00
N CYS A 223 -6.65 9.64 10.11
CA CYS A 223 -6.95 10.10 8.76
C CYS A 223 -8.39 9.73 8.35
N ASN A 224 -9.32 10.64 8.63
CA ASN A 224 -10.73 10.44 8.31
C ASN A 224 -11.07 10.67 6.82
N GLU A 225 -10.15 11.24 6.05
CA GLU A 225 -10.33 11.54 4.62
C GLU A 225 -10.00 10.34 3.73
N LYS A 226 -9.10 9.45 4.17
CA LYS A 226 -8.56 8.34 3.38
C LYS A 226 -8.81 6.99 4.04
N VAL A 227 -10.09 6.65 4.14
CA VAL A 227 -10.59 5.44 4.81
C VAL A 227 -10.36 4.13 4.04
N TYR A 228 -9.91 4.18 2.78
CA TYR A 228 -9.61 2.98 1.98
C TYR A 228 -8.58 2.06 2.65
N GLY A 229 -7.55 2.63 3.28
CA GLY A 229 -6.51 1.86 3.96
C GLY A 229 -7.07 1.13 5.18
N ALA A 230 -7.88 1.82 5.99
CA ALA A 230 -8.57 1.22 7.12
C ALA A 230 -9.50 0.08 6.68
N GLY A 231 -10.29 0.31 5.62
CA GLY A 231 -11.16 -0.71 5.03
C GLY A 231 -10.36 -1.93 4.56
N ALA A 232 -9.32 -1.72 3.76
CA ALA A 232 -8.46 -2.80 3.25
C ALA A 232 -7.85 -3.64 4.39
N LEU A 233 -7.31 -2.99 5.43
CA LEU A 233 -6.74 -3.67 6.59
C LEU A 233 -7.78 -4.52 7.33
N PHE A 234 -8.96 -3.94 7.59
CA PHE A 234 -10.06 -4.63 8.25
C PHE A 234 -10.51 -5.83 7.43
N GLY A 235 -10.68 -5.65 6.11
CA GLY A 235 -11.02 -6.70 5.17
C GLY A 235 -10.01 -7.83 5.13
N LEU A 236 -8.72 -7.51 5.03
CA LEU A 236 -7.63 -8.49 5.04
C LEU A 236 -7.62 -9.30 6.34
N ALA A 237 -7.85 -8.66 7.48
CA ALA A 237 -7.97 -9.35 8.76
C ALA A 237 -9.21 -10.23 8.84
N PHE A 238 -10.37 -9.74 8.40
CA PHE A 238 -11.62 -10.50 8.39
C PHE A 238 -11.52 -11.73 7.49
N GLY A 239 -11.05 -11.55 6.25
CA GLY A 239 -10.86 -12.62 5.28
C GLY A 239 -9.86 -13.66 5.76
N ASN A 240 -8.71 -13.24 6.30
CA ASN A 240 -7.75 -14.21 6.83
C ASN A 240 -8.28 -14.98 8.07
N ILE A 241 -8.81 -14.27 9.08
CA ILE A 241 -9.09 -14.86 10.40
C ILE A 241 -10.44 -15.59 10.47
N TYR A 242 -11.47 -15.06 9.79
CA TYR A 242 -12.83 -15.59 9.88
C TYR A 242 -13.29 -16.36 8.65
N ILE A 243 -12.64 -16.15 7.49
CA ILE A 243 -12.95 -16.92 6.29
C ILE A 243 -11.89 -18.01 6.09
N PHE A 244 -10.62 -17.64 5.92
CA PHE A 244 -9.56 -18.58 5.53
C PHE A 244 -9.16 -19.55 6.66
N GLU A 245 -8.74 -19.03 7.83
CA GLU A 245 -8.26 -19.84 8.95
C GLU A 245 -9.26 -20.90 9.47
N PRO A 246 -10.57 -20.61 9.64
CA PRO A 246 -11.52 -21.59 10.17
C PRO A 246 -11.78 -22.76 9.23
N LEU A 247 -11.66 -22.55 7.93
CA LEU A 247 -12.01 -23.56 6.93
C LEU A 247 -10.94 -24.65 6.82
N LYS A 248 -9.78 -24.50 7.47
CA LYS A 248 -8.66 -25.47 7.48
C LYS A 248 -8.34 -26.01 6.08
N ILE A 249 -8.55 -25.18 5.06
CA ILE A 249 -8.33 -25.58 3.68
C ILE A 249 -6.83 -25.76 3.43
N ASN A 250 -6.48 -26.83 2.74
CA ASN A 250 -5.10 -27.13 2.34
C ASN A 250 -4.64 -26.25 1.17
N PHE A 251 -4.89 -24.95 1.22
CA PHE A 251 -4.38 -24.03 0.21
C PHE A 251 -2.85 -23.91 0.34
N ASN A 252 -2.16 -24.27 -0.73
CA ASN A 252 -0.73 -24.08 -0.86
C ASN A 252 -0.44 -23.19 -2.07
N ALA A 253 -0.14 -21.91 -1.80
CA ALA A 253 0.17 -20.91 -2.82
C ALA A 253 1.28 -21.36 -3.77
N SER A 254 2.31 -22.06 -3.27
CA SER A 254 3.46 -22.48 -4.08
C SER A 254 3.15 -23.66 -5.02
N SER A 255 2.10 -24.44 -4.75
CA SER A 255 1.74 -25.63 -5.51
C SER A 255 1.10 -25.31 -6.87
N GLY A 256 0.92 -26.33 -7.71
CA GLY A 256 0.27 -26.20 -9.02
C GLY A 256 1.21 -25.78 -10.16
N THR A 257 0.74 -25.93 -11.40
CA THR A 257 1.49 -25.58 -12.61
C THR A 257 1.57 -24.05 -12.79
N PRO A 258 2.49 -23.53 -13.63
CA PRO A 258 2.54 -22.11 -13.98
C PRO A 258 1.21 -21.58 -14.53
N VAL A 259 0.51 -22.38 -15.36
CA VAL A 259 -0.81 -22.02 -15.90
C VAL A 259 -1.84 -21.86 -14.78
N GLN A 260 -1.86 -22.77 -13.80
CA GLN A 260 -2.75 -22.64 -12.63
C GLN A 260 -2.43 -21.39 -11.79
N LYS A 261 -1.15 -20.99 -11.68
CA LYS A 261 -0.76 -19.75 -11.00
C LYS A 261 -1.24 -18.50 -11.74
N ILE A 262 -1.05 -18.46 -13.06
CA ILE A 262 -1.54 -17.38 -13.91
C ILE A 262 -3.06 -17.27 -13.79
N PHE A 263 -3.78 -18.40 -13.88
CA PHE A 263 -5.23 -18.41 -13.76
C PHE A 263 -5.70 -17.97 -12.36
N ARG A 264 -5.01 -18.38 -11.28
CA ARG A 264 -5.29 -17.85 -9.92
C ARG A 264 -5.14 -16.34 -9.85
N PHE A 265 -4.06 -15.80 -10.41
CA PHE A 265 -3.83 -14.35 -10.39
C PHE A 265 -4.90 -13.59 -11.16
N ILE A 266 -5.21 -14.02 -12.40
CA ILE A 266 -6.24 -13.39 -13.23
C ILE A 266 -7.61 -13.47 -12.56
N LEU A 267 -8.01 -14.67 -12.13
CA LEU A 267 -9.30 -14.88 -11.48
C LEU A 267 -9.40 -14.11 -10.15
N GLY A 268 -8.36 -14.18 -9.33
CA GLY A 268 -8.28 -13.45 -8.06
C GLY A 268 -8.41 -11.95 -8.26
N PHE A 269 -7.69 -11.38 -9.22
CA PHE A 269 -7.77 -9.97 -9.55
C PHE A 269 -9.17 -9.59 -10.07
N ALA A 270 -9.72 -10.37 -10.99
CA ALA A 270 -11.05 -10.13 -11.58
C ALA A 270 -12.19 -10.20 -10.54
N VAL A 271 -12.11 -11.09 -9.55
CA VAL A 271 -13.10 -11.16 -8.47
C VAL A 271 -12.87 -10.04 -7.45
N SER A 272 -11.62 -9.69 -7.16
CA SER A 272 -11.28 -8.67 -6.16
C SER A 272 -11.65 -7.25 -6.60
N ILE A 273 -11.80 -6.98 -7.90
CA ILE A 273 -12.25 -5.67 -8.40
C ILE A 273 -13.78 -5.50 -8.38
N ILE A 274 -14.56 -6.57 -8.14
CA ILE A 274 -16.03 -6.51 -8.15
C ILE A 274 -16.59 -5.46 -7.18
N PRO A 275 -16.15 -5.34 -5.91
CA PRO A 275 -16.65 -4.31 -5.01
C PRO A 275 -16.37 -2.89 -5.53
N VAL A 276 -15.20 -2.67 -6.14
CA VAL A 276 -14.81 -1.39 -6.76
C VAL A 276 -15.74 -1.06 -7.92
N LEU A 277 -15.99 -2.03 -8.81
CA LEU A 277 -16.93 -1.86 -9.92
C LEU A 277 -18.35 -1.61 -9.42
N ALA A 278 -18.79 -2.26 -8.34
CA ALA A 278 -20.11 -2.07 -7.77
C ALA A 278 -20.31 -0.62 -7.27
N VAL A 279 -19.33 -0.06 -6.55
CA VAL A 279 -19.37 1.36 -6.11
C VAL A 279 -19.33 2.31 -7.29
N TYR A 280 -18.48 2.03 -8.29
CA TYR A 280 -18.40 2.80 -9.53
C TYR A 280 -19.72 2.83 -10.29
N PHE A 281 -20.35 1.66 -10.55
CA PHE A 281 -21.61 1.57 -11.26
C PHE A 281 -22.79 2.13 -10.44
N ALA A 282 -22.71 2.10 -9.11
CA ALA A 282 -23.66 2.79 -8.23
C ALA A 282 -23.48 4.32 -8.24
N LYS A 283 -22.48 4.85 -8.96
CA LYS A 283 -22.17 6.29 -9.09
C LYS A 283 -21.94 6.99 -7.74
N ILE A 284 -21.49 6.25 -6.74
CA ILE A 284 -21.18 6.79 -5.41
C ILE A 284 -19.86 7.55 -5.52
N ASN A 285 -19.91 8.85 -5.23
CA ASN A 285 -18.77 9.74 -5.35
C ASN A 285 -18.67 10.65 -4.12
N ALA A 286 -17.67 11.53 -4.08
CA ALA A 286 -17.37 12.39 -2.94
C ALA A 286 -18.54 13.30 -2.49
N SER A 287 -19.53 13.55 -3.35
CA SER A 287 -20.74 14.30 -2.98
C SER A 287 -21.76 13.48 -2.19
N HIS A 288 -21.60 12.16 -2.10
CA HIS A 288 -22.54 11.28 -1.39
C HIS A 288 -22.38 11.43 0.13
N PRO A 289 -23.46 11.61 0.92
CA PRO A 289 -23.36 11.85 2.37
C PRO A 289 -22.59 10.77 3.13
N GLN A 290 -22.72 9.51 2.68
CA GLN A 290 -22.07 8.35 3.24
C GLN A 290 -20.85 7.87 2.43
N PHE A 291 -20.26 8.72 1.57
CA PHE A 291 -19.15 8.35 0.68
C PHE A 291 -18.03 7.59 1.40
N ARG A 292 -17.61 8.09 2.57
CA ARG A 292 -16.54 7.48 3.38
C ARG A 292 -16.91 6.07 3.85
N LEU A 293 -18.16 5.84 4.26
CA LEU A 293 -18.63 4.52 4.64
C LEU A 293 -18.59 3.56 3.44
N TYR A 294 -19.02 3.99 2.26
CA TYR A 294 -18.96 3.17 1.06
C TYR A 294 -17.52 2.84 0.67
N VAL A 295 -16.60 3.80 0.70
CA VAL A 295 -15.17 3.55 0.45
C VAL A 295 -14.61 2.56 1.48
N PHE A 296 -14.95 2.71 2.76
CA PHE A 296 -14.53 1.75 3.78
C PHE A 296 -15.03 0.33 3.48
N LEU A 297 -16.33 0.18 3.19
CA LEU A 297 -16.97 -1.10 2.89
C LEU A 297 -16.44 -1.73 1.60
N GLU A 298 -16.20 -0.92 0.58
CA GLU A 298 -15.59 -1.33 -0.69
C GLU A 298 -14.24 -2.00 -0.44
N PHE A 299 -13.31 -1.30 0.20
CA PHE A 299 -11.97 -1.82 0.45
C PHE A 299 -11.96 -2.93 1.51
N ALA A 300 -12.91 -2.94 2.46
CA ALA A 300 -13.12 -4.06 3.36
C ALA A 300 -13.57 -5.32 2.61
N ALA A 301 -14.49 -5.19 1.66
CA ALA A 301 -14.91 -6.30 0.80
C ALA A 301 -13.74 -6.78 -0.07
N VAL A 302 -12.97 -5.88 -0.69
CA VAL A 302 -11.76 -6.22 -1.44
C VAL A 302 -10.80 -7.04 -0.56
N GLY A 303 -10.44 -6.54 0.63
CA GLY A 303 -9.52 -7.23 1.53
C GLY A 303 -10.03 -8.62 1.97
N ALA A 304 -11.32 -8.75 2.24
CA ALA A 304 -11.95 -10.01 2.64
C ALA A 304 -11.98 -11.04 1.50
N ILE A 305 -12.23 -10.57 0.26
CA ILE A 305 -12.16 -11.41 -0.94
C ILE A 305 -10.73 -11.89 -1.16
N VAL A 306 -9.79 -10.96 -1.12
CA VAL A 306 -8.37 -11.17 -1.43
C VAL A 306 -7.74 -12.21 -0.50
N SER A 307 -7.91 -12.03 0.81
CA SER A 307 -7.30 -12.90 1.84
C SER A 307 -8.15 -14.13 2.20
N GLY A 308 -9.48 -14.04 2.09
CA GLY A 308 -10.39 -15.08 2.55
C GLY A 308 -11.00 -15.91 1.43
N LEU A 309 -11.81 -15.25 0.60
CA LEU A 309 -12.66 -15.92 -0.40
C LEU A 309 -11.84 -16.55 -1.53
N MET A 310 -10.82 -15.87 -2.04
CA MET A 310 -10.08 -16.34 -3.21
C MET A 310 -9.31 -17.64 -2.97
N PRO A 311 -8.56 -17.81 -1.87
CA PRO A 311 -7.95 -19.10 -1.55
C PRO A 311 -8.94 -20.27 -1.53
N LEU A 312 -10.19 -20.04 -1.10
CA LEU A 312 -11.24 -21.07 -1.13
C LEU A 312 -11.67 -21.43 -2.55
N ILE A 313 -11.90 -20.42 -3.38
CA ILE A 313 -12.26 -20.61 -4.79
C ILE A 313 -11.15 -21.39 -5.49
N PHE A 314 -9.89 -21.06 -5.24
CA PHE A 314 -8.75 -21.77 -5.84
C PHE A 314 -8.71 -23.25 -5.48
N VAL A 315 -8.98 -23.60 -4.22
CA VAL A 315 -9.05 -25.00 -3.79
C VAL A 315 -10.23 -25.71 -4.45
N LYS A 316 -11.43 -25.10 -4.48
CA LYS A 316 -12.62 -25.68 -5.11
C LYS A 316 -12.47 -25.91 -6.61
N LEU A 317 -11.72 -25.04 -7.28
CA LEU A 317 -11.42 -25.15 -8.72
C LEU A 317 -10.18 -26.02 -9.00
N ASN A 318 -9.62 -26.71 -7.99
CA ASN A 318 -8.43 -27.55 -8.13
C ASN A 318 -7.21 -26.82 -8.74
N LEU A 319 -7.04 -25.53 -8.42
CA LEU A 319 -5.94 -24.68 -8.90
C LEU A 319 -4.69 -24.75 -8.01
N CYS A 320 -4.74 -25.55 -6.95
CA CYS A 320 -3.63 -25.86 -6.06
C CYS A 320 -3.73 -27.33 -5.64
N ARG A 321 -2.59 -27.98 -5.38
CA ARG A 321 -2.59 -29.33 -4.80
C ARG A 321 -2.69 -29.20 -3.28
N GLY A 322 -3.59 -29.97 -2.67
CA GLY A 322 -3.64 -30.08 -1.21
C GLY A 322 -2.33 -30.66 -0.67
N LYS A 323 -1.91 -30.24 0.53
CA LYS A 323 -0.69 -30.74 1.21
C LYS A 323 -0.62 -32.28 1.33
N ASN A 324 -1.75 -33.00 1.19
CA ASN A 324 -1.83 -34.46 1.32
C ASN A 324 -2.02 -35.22 -0.02
N ALA A 325 -1.79 -34.58 -1.17
CA ALA A 325 -1.86 -35.23 -2.48
C ALA A 325 -0.52 -35.85 -2.93
N GLY A 326 0.26 -36.38 -1.99
CA GLY A 326 1.48 -37.14 -2.21
C GLY A 326 1.53 -38.25 -1.17
N ARG A 327 1.40 -39.49 -1.66
CA ARG A 327 1.92 -40.68 -0.96
C ARG A 327 3.42 -40.51 -0.73
#